data_AF-A0A820D8R7-F1
#
_entry.id   AF-A0A820D8R7-F1
#
_cell.length_a   1.000
_cell.length_b   1.000
_cell.length_c   1.000
_cell.angle_alpha   90.00
_cell.angle_beta   90.00
_cell.angle_gamma   90.00
#
_symmetry.space_group_name_H-M   'P 1'
#
loop_
_entity.id
_entity.type
_entity.pdbx_description
1 polymer ?
#
loop_
_entity_poly.entity_id
_entity_poly.type
_entity_poly.pdbx_seq_one_letter_code
_entity_poly.pdbx_strand_id
1 'polypeptide(L)'
;QGKLVEQANGSLSIHDPCLQRDYIENKTYNDLFSTACAHGQNGSSVYFNTSSVFSFIGTGDYKECKRIMKERFNNSSCSSSTCSFNNVYQPVPISSSIKFVAMAAWYSTFSRLAPNVSIKPNHDGNYNFTSIKLADIKHAIKAICKQAWSHVHKPNQHRPFLCFNSMHDWTLFQYGYHMTDENLKNLQISKTTHSNEIGWTLGYMINQTNYLDPKHRPTRLLTKRGFH
;
A
#
# COMPACT_ATOMS: atom_id res chain seq x y z
N GLN A 1 10.45 -6.14 -7.09
CA GLN A 1 10.98 -7.34 -7.77
C GLN A 1 11.55 -7.05 -9.15
N GLY A 2 10.81 -6.60 -10.19
CA GLY A 2 11.40 -6.31 -11.52
C GLY A 2 12.68 -5.46 -11.50
N LYS A 3 12.64 -4.34 -10.79
CA LYS A 3 13.83 -3.50 -10.54
C LYS A 3 15.00 -4.23 -9.84
N LEU A 4 14.70 -5.14 -8.91
CA LEU A 4 15.74 -5.89 -8.20
C LEU A 4 16.43 -6.87 -9.17
N VAL A 5 15.70 -7.45 -10.13
CA VAL A 5 16.27 -8.26 -11.20
C VAL A 5 17.22 -7.44 -12.06
N GLU A 6 16.82 -6.22 -12.43
CA GLU A 6 17.69 -5.30 -13.19
C GLU A 6 18.98 -4.97 -12.43
N GLN A 7 18.87 -4.70 -11.12
CA GLN A 7 20.02 -4.41 -10.25
C GLN A 7 20.92 -5.61 -10.00
N ALA A 8 20.35 -6.83 -10.05
CA ALA A 8 21.08 -8.07 -9.86
C ALA A 8 21.97 -8.45 -11.06
N ASN A 9 21.87 -7.71 -12.18
CA ASN A 9 22.77 -7.76 -13.34
C ASN A 9 23.17 -9.19 -13.77
N GLY A 10 22.16 -10.04 -14.02
CA GLY A 10 22.36 -11.42 -14.47
C GLY A 10 22.36 -12.50 -13.38
N SER A 11 22.36 -12.12 -12.09
CA SER A 11 22.19 -13.09 -10.99
C SER A 11 20.75 -13.63 -10.93
N LEU A 12 20.62 -14.94 -10.75
CA LEU A 12 19.34 -15.63 -10.49
C LEU A 12 18.96 -15.67 -9.00
N SER A 13 19.92 -15.40 -8.11
CA SER A 13 19.68 -15.27 -6.66
C SER A 13 19.63 -13.78 -6.31
N ILE A 14 18.48 -13.33 -5.83
CA ILE A 14 18.17 -11.90 -5.68
C ILE A 14 17.71 -11.64 -4.26
N HIS A 15 18.40 -10.76 -3.54
CA HIS A 15 17.97 -10.32 -2.22
C HIS A 15 16.79 -9.35 -2.34
N ASP A 16 15.66 -9.68 -1.71
CA ASP A 16 14.49 -8.80 -1.63
C ASP A 16 14.31 -8.27 -0.19
N PRO A 17 14.55 -6.97 0.04
CA PRO A 17 14.44 -6.38 1.38
C PRO A 17 13.00 -6.25 1.87
N CYS A 18 12.01 -6.33 0.97
CA CYS A 18 10.60 -6.20 1.31
C CYS A 18 9.92 -7.55 1.54
N LEU A 19 10.56 -8.64 1.16
CA LEU A 19 10.15 -9.97 1.62
C LEU A 19 10.64 -10.20 3.05
N GLN A 20 9.83 -10.95 3.78
CA GLN A 20 10.15 -11.31 5.16
C GLN A 20 11.44 -12.13 5.22
N ARG A 21 12.23 -11.94 6.29
CA ARG A 21 13.55 -12.55 6.41
C ARG A 21 13.50 -14.08 6.23
N ASP A 22 14.40 -14.62 5.42
CA ASP A 22 14.55 -16.05 5.10
C ASP A 22 13.38 -16.65 4.28
N TYR A 23 12.40 -15.85 3.86
CA TYR A 23 11.38 -16.31 2.91
C TYR A 23 11.99 -16.43 1.51
N ILE A 24 11.72 -17.54 0.83
CA ILE A 24 12.19 -17.79 -0.54
C ILE A 24 10.98 -17.84 -1.46
N GLU A 25 11.02 -17.03 -2.52
CA GLU A 25 10.01 -17.02 -3.58
C GLU A 25 10.69 -17.27 -4.92
N ASN A 26 10.23 -18.28 -5.65
CA ASN A 26 10.70 -18.55 -7.00
C ASN A 26 9.71 -17.97 -8.01
N LYS A 27 10.22 -17.22 -9.00
CA LYS A 27 9.43 -16.71 -10.12
C LYS A 27 10.15 -16.91 -11.43
N THR A 28 9.39 -17.18 -12.48
CA THR A 28 9.93 -17.10 -13.84
C THR A 28 10.02 -15.65 -14.30
N TYR A 29 10.81 -15.40 -15.34
CA TYR A 29 10.80 -14.11 -16.05
C TYR A 29 9.39 -13.74 -16.52
N ASN A 30 8.65 -14.69 -17.11
CA ASN A 30 7.28 -14.46 -17.56
C ASN A 30 6.32 -14.09 -16.43
N ASP A 31 6.41 -14.75 -15.27
CA ASP A 31 5.56 -14.40 -14.12
C ASP A 31 5.77 -12.93 -13.71
N LEU A 32 7.04 -12.50 -13.69
CA LEU A 32 7.42 -11.18 -13.23
C LEU A 32 7.04 -10.07 -14.20
N PHE A 33 7.19 -10.32 -15.51
CA PHE A 33 6.94 -9.35 -16.58
C PHE A 33 5.63 -9.59 -17.33
N SER A 34 4.68 -10.31 -16.72
CA SER A 34 3.35 -10.60 -17.30
C SER A 34 2.41 -9.39 -17.36
N THR A 35 2.72 -8.30 -16.67
CA THR A 35 1.84 -7.12 -16.56
C THR A 35 2.49 -5.88 -17.14
N ALA A 36 1.69 -5.00 -17.74
CA ALA A 36 2.13 -3.69 -18.22
C ALA A 36 2.89 -2.88 -17.14
N CYS A 37 2.50 -3.03 -15.86
CA CYS A 37 3.11 -2.34 -14.73
C CYS A 37 4.54 -2.82 -14.42
N ALA A 38 4.90 -4.04 -14.82
CA ALA A 38 6.22 -4.60 -14.60
C ALA A 38 7.23 -4.16 -15.67
N HIS A 39 6.75 -3.77 -16.85
CA HIS A 39 7.56 -3.11 -17.87
C HIS A 39 7.78 -1.66 -17.43
N GLY A 40 8.95 -1.37 -16.84
CA GLY A 40 9.29 0.00 -16.42
C GLY A 40 9.20 1.01 -17.56
N GLN A 41 9.16 2.31 -17.24
CA GLN A 41 9.02 3.39 -18.24
C GLN A 41 10.12 3.41 -19.32
N ASN A 42 11.29 2.83 -19.03
CA ASN A 42 12.43 2.82 -19.94
C ASN A 42 12.76 1.43 -20.51
N GLY A 43 11.87 0.43 -20.37
CA GLY A 43 12.06 -0.89 -20.97
C GLY A 43 13.44 -1.48 -20.68
N SER A 44 13.72 -1.83 -19.43
CA SER A 44 15.05 -2.27 -19.03
C SER A 44 15.54 -3.47 -19.84
N SER A 45 16.79 -3.36 -20.28
CA SER A 45 17.48 -4.08 -21.35
C SER A 45 18.07 -5.43 -20.98
N VAL A 46 17.67 -6.03 -19.85
CA VAL A 46 18.26 -7.30 -19.42
C VAL A 46 17.55 -8.45 -20.12
N TYR A 47 18.18 -8.94 -21.19
CA TYR A 47 17.74 -10.10 -21.95
C TYR A 47 17.95 -11.37 -21.12
N PHE A 48 16.87 -11.90 -20.57
CA PHE A 48 16.84 -13.22 -19.99
C PHE A 48 16.08 -14.17 -20.92
N ASN A 49 16.40 -15.46 -20.84
CA ASN A 49 15.51 -16.48 -21.38
C ASN A 49 14.18 -16.41 -20.60
N THR A 50 13.05 -16.48 -21.28
CA THR A 50 11.70 -16.43 -20.69
C THR A 50 11.47 -17.53 -19.63
N SER A 51 12.23 -18.63 -19.71
CA SER A 51 12.20 -19.76 -18.76
C SER A 51 13.18 -19.63 -17.58
N SER A 52 13.97 -18.56 -17.50
CA SER A 52 14.86 -18.32 -16.36
C SER A 52 14.06 -18.18 -15.07
N VAL A 53 14.44 -18.95 -14.04
CA VAL A 53 13.84 -18.91 -12.70
C VAL A 53 14.72 -18.06 -11.78
N PHE A 54 14.13 -17.04 -11.19
CA PHE A 54 14.73 -16.20 -10.17
C PHE A 54 14.28 -16.65 -8.78
N SER A 55 15.24 -16.78 -7.85
CA SER A 55 14.98 -17.01 -6.44
C SER A 55 15.15 -15.70 -5.67
N PHE A 56 14.03 -15.13 -5.23
CA PHE A 56 14.02 -13.99 -4.33
C PHE A 56 14.20 -14.47 -2.89
N ILE A 57 15.25 -13.98 -2.22
CA ILE A 57 15.59 -14.30 -0.84
C ILE A 57 15.28 -13.09 0.03
N GLY A 58 14.30 -13.24 0.91
CA GLY A 58 13.88 -12.17 1.80
C GLY A 58 14.93 -11.82 2.83
N THR A 59 15.29 -10.54 2.93
CA THR A 59 16.24 -10.05 3.94
C THR A 59 15.56 -9.30 5.09
N GLY A 60 14.30 -8.86 4.90
CA GLY A 60 13.57 -8.09 5.90
C GLY A 60 14.19 -6.72 6.23
N ASP A 61 15.05 -6.18 5.35
CA ASP A 61 15.68 -4.88 5.58
C ASP A 61 14.70 -3.73 5.33
N TYR A 62 14.11 -3.24 6.42
CA TYR A 62 13.22 -2.09 6.40
C TYR A 62 13.80 -0.84 5.72
N LYS A 63 15.08 -0.52 5.95
CA LYS A 63 15.66 0.73 5.41
C LYS A 63 15.76 0.64 3.90
N GLU A 64 16.28 -0.48 3.41
CA GLU A 64 16.46 -0.71 1.99
C GLU A 64 15.12 -0.90 1.27
N CYS A 65 14.18 -1.63 1.88
CA CYS A 65 12.81 -1.73 1.36
C CYS A 65 12.15 -0.36 1.25
N LYS A 66 12.28 0.50 2.27
CA LYS A 66 11.73 1.87 2.24
C LYS A 66 12.35 2.70 1.12
N ARG A 67 13.66 2.57 0.89
CA ARG A 67 14.38 3.27 -0.18
C ARG A 67 13.80 2.89 -1.55
N ILE A 68 13.70 1.59 -1.84
CA ILE A 68 13.17 1.08 -3.11
C ILE A 68 11.68 1.43 -3.30
N MET A 69 10.87 1.35 -2.24
CA MET A 69 9.45 1.73 -2.32
C MET A 69 9.28 3.21 -2.66
N LYS A 70 10.07 4.10 -2.04
CA LYS A 70 10.01 5.54 -2.33
C LYS A 70 10.32 5.89 -3.78
N GLU A 71 11.23 5.15 -4.41
CA GLU A 71 11.56 5.36 -5.83
C GLU A 71 10.38 5.07 -6.78
N ARG A 72 9.30 4.45 -6.31
CA ARG A 72 8.05 4.27 -7.08
C ARG A 72 7.14 5.49 -7.06
N PHE A 73 7.34 6.41 -6.12
CA PHE A 73 6.54 7.62 -5.96
C PHE A 73 7.40 8.81 -6.36
N ASN A 74 7.27 9.29 -7.60
CA ASN A 74 8.07 10.41 -8.07
C ASN A 74 7.53 11.73 -7.50
N ASN A 75 8.24 12.30 -6.53
CA ASN A 75 7.89 13.59 -5.93
C ASN A 75 8.83 14.73 -6.38
N SER A 76 9.61 14.54 -7.45
CA SER A 76 10.60 15.54 -7.91
C SER A 76 10.00 16.74 -8.64
N SER A 77 8.77 16.62 -9.14
CA SER A 77 8.09 17.67 -9.91
C SER A 77 6.60 17.75 -9.56
N CYS A 78 6.07 18.97 -9.54
CA CYS A 78 4.65 19.25 -9.41
C CYS A 78 4.30 20.50 -10.21
N SER A 79 3.49 20.33 -11.26
CA SER A 79 2.97 21.36 -12.16
C SER A 79 1.69 22.02 -11.65
N SER A 80 1.13 21.49 -10.56
CA SER A 80 -0.02 22.05 -9.86
C SER A 80 0.41 22.72 -8.55
N SER A 81 -0.53 23.35 -7.83
CA SER A 81 -0.27 23.95 -6.53
C SER A 81 0.24 22.94 -5.49
N THR A 82 -0.29 21.72 -5.55
CA THR A 82 0.00 20.62 -4.63
C THR A 82 -0.17 19.30 -5.39
N CYS A 83 0.70 18.33 -5.10
CA CYS A 83 0.66 17.01 -5.72
C CYS A 83 0.76 15.91 -4.68
N SER A 84 0.23 14.74 -5.02
CA SER A 84 0.54 13.51 -4.32
C SER A 84 1.93 13.03 -4.75
N PHE A 85 1.99 12.24 -5.82
CA PHE A 85 3.20 11.77 -6.50
C PHE A 85 2.95 11.72 -8.02
N ASN A 86 4.01 11.52 -8.81
CA ASN A 86 4.00 11.45 -10.27
C ASN A 86 3.32 12.67 -10.94
N ASN A 87 3.54 13.87 -10.40
CA ASN A 87 2.93 15.11 -10.91
C ASN A 87 1.39 15.11 -10.92
N VAL A 88 0.75 14.27 -10.08
CA VAL A 88 -0.71 14.19 -9.97
C VAL A 88 -1.20 15.18 -8.91
N TYR A 89 -2.09 16.09 -9.32
CA TYR A 89 -2.71 17.05 -8.42
C TYR A 89 -3.42 16.34 -7.26
N GLN A 90 -3.10 16.77 -6.04
CA GLN A 90 -3.84 16.43 -4.83
C GLN A 90 -4.20 17.77 -4.18
N PRO A 91 -5.45 18.01 -3.78
CA PRO A 91 -5.81 19.20 -3.01
C PRO A 91 -4.94 19.37 -1.76
N VAL A 92 -4.88 20.60 -1.23
CA VAL A 92 -4.10 20.99 -0.03
C VAL A 92 -4.14 19.87 1.03
N PRO A 93 -3.01 19.54 1.70
CA PRO A 93 -2.80 18.26 2.37
C PRO A 93 -4.01 17.84 3.18
N ILE A 94 -4.36 16.54 3.10
CA ILE A 94 -5.40 15.85 3.90
C ILE A 94 -5.68 16.66 5.16
N SER A 95 -6.68 17.54 5.06
CA SER A 95 -6.91 18.55 6.09
C SER A 95 -7.24 17.82 7.37
N SER A 96 -6.81 18.34 8.52
CA SER A 96 -7.18 17.79 9.82
C SER A 96 -8.70 17.86 10.09
N SER A 97 -9.50 18.44 9.19
CA SER A 97 -10.97 18.41 9.23
C SER A 97 -11.60 17.22 8.47
N ILE A 98 -10.88 16.55 7.56
CA ILE A 98 -11.43 15.49 6.71
C ILE A 98 -11.14 14.13 7.32
N LYS A 99 -12.19 13.32 7.48
CA LYS A 99 -12.09 11.92 7.90
C LYS A 99 -11.94 11.01 6.68
N PHE A 100 -10.97 10.11 6.76
CA PHE A 100 -10.69 9.13 5.70
C PHE A 100 -11.00 7.72 6.18
N VAL A 101 -11.59 6.93 5.29
CA VAL A 101 -11.79 5.50 5.51
C VAL A 101 -10.94 4.73 4.51
N ALA A 102 -9.94 4.00 5.00
CA ALA A 102 -9.20 3.04 4.21
C ALA A 102 -9.81 1.64 4.39
N MET A 103 -10.08 0.96 3.29
CA MET A 103 -10.88 -0.28 3.25
C MET A 103 -10.17 -1.39 2.46
N ALA A 104 -10.82 -2.52 2.24
CA ALA A 104 -10.32 -3.61 1.37
C ALA A 104 -8.89 -4.07 1.73
N ALA A 105 -7.93 -3.93 0.81
CA ALA A 105 -6.54 -4.39 1.00
C ALA A 105 -5.86 -3.73 2.20
N TRP A 106 -6.10 -2.43 2.44
CA TRP A 106 -5.58 -1.73 3.63
C TRP A 106 -6.07 -2.39 4.93
N TYR A 107 -7.35 -2.77 4.99
CA TYR A 107 -7.91 -3.48 6.14
C TYR A 107 -7.27 -4.87 6.30
N SER A 108 -7.18 -5.64 5.21
CA SER A 108 -6.60 -6.99 5.26
C SER A 108 -5.13 -6.98 5.67
N THR A 109 -4.36 -5.97 5.27
CA THR A 109 -2.95 -5.79 5.65
C THR A 109 -2.87 -5.33 7.11
N PHE A 110 -3.58 -4.26 7.45
CA PHE A 110 -3.47 -3.65 8.77
C PHE A 110 -4.00 -4.54 9.89
N SER A 111 -5.09 -5.27 9.70
CA SER A 111 -5.63 -6.17 10.75
C SER A 111 -4.62 -7.25 11.19
N ARG A 112 -3.65 -7.59 10.34
CA ARG A 112 -2.55 -8.53 10.64
C ARG A 112 -1.32 -7.83 11.24
N LEU A 113 -1.13 -6.55 10.95
CA LEU A 113 -0.12 -5.70 11.56
C LEU A 113 -0.54 -5.23 12.96
N ALA A 114 -1.84 -5.01 13.17
CA ALA A 114 -2.44 -4.41 14.36
C ALA A 114 -2.05 -5.08 15.68
N PRO A 115 -1.85 -6.41 15.79
CA PRO A 115 -1.35 -7.02 17.04
C PRO A 115 0.04 -6.51 17.48
N ASN A 116 0.83 -5.94 16.56
CA ASN A 116 2.13 -5.33 16.83
C ASN A 116 2.06 -3.81 17.00
N VAL A 117 0.85 -3.25 17.01
CA VAL A 117 0.56 -1.83 17.24
C VAL A 117 -0.31 -1.75 18.50
N SER A 118 -0.12 -0.74 19.33
CA SER A 118 -0.94 -0.53 20.53
C SER A 118 -2.35 -0.01 20.21
N ILE A 119 -3.06 -0.70 19.32
CA ILE A 119 -4.39 -0.37 18.81
C ILE A 119 -5.29 -1.61 18.85
N LYS A 120 -6.56 -1.41 19.19
CA LYS A 120 -7.58 -2.46 19.15
C LYS A 120 -8.72 -2.05 18.22
N PRO A 121 -9.36 -3.00 17.54
CA PRO A 121 -10.55 -2.69 16.77
C PRO A 121 -11.70 -2.30 17.71
N ASN A 122 -12.64 -1.50 17.21
CA ASN A 122 -13.92 -1.25 17.88
C ASN A 122 -14.85 -2.47 17.75
N HIS A 123 -16.09 -2.34 18.25
CA HIS A 123 -17.12 -3.39 18.18
C HIS A 123 -17.35 -3.91 16.75
N ASP A 124 -17.24 -3.05 15.73
CA ASP A 124 -17.48 -3.40 14.32
C ASP A 124 -16.23 -3.94 13.62
N GLY A 125 -15.14 -4.16 14.36
CA GLY A 125 -13.89 -4.66 13.81
C GLY A 125 -13.03 -3.59 13.13
N ASN A 126 -13.34 -2.30 13.28
CA ASN A 126 -12.67 -1.17 12.62
C ASN A 126 -11.63 -0.50 13.53
N TYR A 127 -10.56 0.06 12.94
CA TYR A 127 -9.42 0.64 13.67
C TYR A 127 -9.41 2.16 13.55
N ASN A 128 -9.39 2.87 14.68
CA ASN A 128 -9.30 4.33 14.74
C ASN A 128 -7.91 4.78 15.21
N PHE A 129 -7.30 5.72 14.50
CA PHE A 129 -5.91 6.12 14.71
C PHE A 129 -5.73 7.36 15.62
N THR A 130 -6.70 7.64 16.49
CA THR A 130 -6.74 8.87 17.31
C THR A 130 -5.53 9.06 18.24
N SER A 131 -4.90 7.97 18.66
CA SER A 131 -3.78 7.97 19.62
C SER A 131 -2.52 7.30 19.08
N ILE A 132 -2.50 6.93 17.79
CA ILE A 132 -1.38 6.22 17.14
C ILE A 132 -0.56 7.21 16.33
N LYS A 133 0.77 7.09 16.40
CA LYS A 133 1.70 7.85 15.58
C LYS A 133 2.27 7.00 14.46
N LEU A 134 2.73 7.65 13.39
CA LEU A 134 3.45 7.01 12.29
C LEU A 134 4.70 6.25 12.79
N ALA A 135 5.29 6.68 13.91
CA ALA A 135 6.41 5.98 14.54
C ALA A 135 6.04 4.59 15.07
N ASP A 136 4.85 4.43 15.66
CA ASP A 136 4.37 3.14 16.21
C ASP A 136 4.18 2.13 15.08
N ILE A 137 3.58 2.58 13.99
CA ILE A 137 3.42 1.81 12.76
C ILE A 137 4.77 1.40 12.19
N LYS A 138 5.71 2.35 12.07
CA LYS A 138 7.08 2.08 11.61
C LYS A 138 7.77 1.03 12.47
N HIS A 139 7.58 1.06 13.79
CA HIS A 139 8.14 0.05 14.70
C HIS A 139 7.52 -1.33 14.47
N ALA A 140 6.19 -1.40 14.33
CA ALA A 140 5.49 -2.64 14.03
C ALA A 140 5.95 -3.29 12.72
N ILE A 141 6.08 -2.49 11.65
CA ILE A 141 6.54 -2.99 10.34
C ILE A 141 7.97 -3.51 10.43
N LYS A 142 8.87 -2.78 11.09
CA LYS A 142 10.25 -3.24 11.32
C LYS A 142 10.30 -4.58 12.04
N ALA A 143 9.46 -4.77 13.05
CA ALA A 143 9.42 -6.01 13.82
C ALA A 143 8.98 -7.19 12.93
N ILE A 144 7.90 -7.04 12.17
CA ILE A 144 7.38 -8.09 11.28
C ILE A 144 8.37 -8.41 10.16
N CYS A 145 8.95 -7.41 9.50
CA CYS A 145 9.90 -7.64 8.41
C CYS A 145 11.14 -8.41 8.87
N LYS A 146 11.65 -8.13 10.09
CA LYS A 146 12.84 -8.78 10.65
C LYS A 146 12.59 -10.19 11.20
N GLN A 147 11.34 -10.53 11.51
CA GLN A 147 10.98 -11.85 12.00
C GLN A 147 11.29 -12.89 10.92
N ALA A 148 12.07 -13.92 11.27
CA ALA A 148 12.35 -15.03 10.36
C ALA A 148 11.05 -15.70 9.92
N TRP A 149 10.96 -16.08 8.66
CA TRP A 149 9.80 -16.75 8.11
C TRP A 149 9.46 -18.04 8.87
N SER A 150 10.46 -18.78 9.33
CA SER A 150 10.31 -19.98 10.17
C SER A 150 9.58 -19.73 11.50
N HIS A 151 9.61 -18.50 12.01
CA HIS A 151 8.97 -18.11 13.27
C HIS A 151 7.59 -17.49 13.07
N VAL A 152 7.09 -17.41 11.84
CA VAL A 152 5.74 -16.91 11.56
C VAL A 152 4.74 -17.98 11.94
N HIS A 153 4.01 -17.75 13.03
CA HIS A 153 2.97 -18.65 13.49
C HIS A 153 1.80 -18.68 12.48
N LYS A 154 1.35 -19.88 12.10
CA LYS A 154 0.30 -20.12 11.07
C LYS A 154 0.65 -19.46 9.72
N PRO A 155 1.71 -19.92 9.03
CA PRO A 155 2.12 -19.35 7.74
C PRO A 155 1.03 -19.46 6.66
N ASN A 156 0.13 -20.44 6.74
CA ASN A 156 -1.01 -20.54 5.81
C ASN A 156 -2.07 -19.42 6.02
N GLN A 157 -2.12 -18.84 7.22
CA GLN A 157 -2.94 -17.67 7.49
C GLN A 157 -2.17 -16.38 7.21
N HIS A 158 -0.85 -16.35 7.45
CA HIS A 158 0.00 -15.18 7.24
C HIS A 158 0.41 -15.03 5.77
N ARG A 159 0.16 -13.88 5.14
CA ARG A 159 0.67 -13.68 3.78
C ARG A 159 2.18 -13.39 3.85
N PRO A 160 3.03 -14.09 3.08
CA PRO A 160 4.48 -13.81 3.04
C PRO A 160 4.80 -12.37 2.63
N PHE A 161 3.83 -11.71 1.99
CA PHE A 161 3.89 -10.32 1.58
C PHE A 161 3.45 -9.32 2.67
N LEU A 162 3.25 -9.71 3.93
CA LEU A 162 2.82 -8.74 4.95
C LEU A 162 3.84 -7.62 5.15
N CYS A 163 5.14 -7.94 5.15
CA CYS A 163 6.20 -6.93 5.18
C CYS A 163 6.07 -5.98 3.99
N PHE A 164 6.06 -6.51 2.76
CA PHE A 164 5.90 -5.74 1.52
C PHE A 164 4.62 -4.89 1.52
N ASN A 165 3.45 -5.46 1.79
CA ASN A 165 2.17 -4.74 1.79
C ASN A 165 2.16 -3.63 2.84
N SER A 166 2.66 -3.89 4.04
CA SER A 166 2.72 -2.87 5.08
C SER A 166 3.69 -1.74 4.70
N MET A 167 4.84 -2.09 4.13
CA MET A 167 5.80 -1.11 3.61
C MET A 167 5.19 -0.27 2.49
N HIS A 168 4.47 -0.89 1.56
CA HIS A 168 3.78 -0.23 0.47
C HIS A 168 2.71 0.74 0.99
N ASP A 169 1.76 0.24 1.78
CA ASP A 169 0.61 1.01 2.26
C ASP A 169 1.06 2.25 3.05
N TRP A 170 2.03 2.06 3.96
CA TRP A 170 2.49 3.16 4.81
C TRP A 170 3.51 4.08 4.13
N THR A 171 4.23 3.62 3.11
CA THR A 171 4.98 4.53 2.23
C THR A 171 4.02 5.35 1.38
N LEU A 172 2.95 4.75 0.85
CA LEU A 172 1.92 5.47 0.11
C LEU A 172 1.24 6.54 0.98
N PHE A 173 0.78 6.19 2.19
CA PHE A 173 0.19 7.19 3.09
C PHE A 173 1.16 8.31 3.44
N GLN A 174 2.36 7.98 3.93
CA GLN A 174 3.30 8.99 4.43
C GLN A 174 3.96 9.81 3.30
N TYR A 175 4.38 9.16 2.22
CA TYR A 175 5.20 9.77 1.19
C TYR A 175 4.43 10.12 -0.09
N GLY A 176 3.41 9.34 -0.44
CA GLY A 176 2.55 9.61 -1.60
C GLY A 176 1.43 10.61 -1.28
N TYR A 177 0.73 10.40 -0.17
CA TYR A 177 -0.41 11.24 0.23
C TYR A 177 -0.08 12.31 1.27
N HIS A 178 1.19 12.37 1.71
CA HIS A 178 1.69 13.35 2.69
C HIS A 178 0.96 13.30 4.04
N MET A 179 0.59 12.10 4.48
CA MET A 179 0.00 11.87 5.81
C MET A 179 1.04 12.17 6.90
N THR A 180 0.64 12.96 7.88
CA THR A 180 1.37 13.35 9.09
C THR A 180 0.70 12.76 10.33
N ASP A 181 1.33 12.86 11.50
CA ASP A 181 0.71 12.45 12.77
C ASP A 181 -0.55 13.28 13.10
N GLU A 182 -0.69 14.49 12.55
CA GLU A 182 -1.85 15.34 12.79
C GLU A 182 -3.09 14.79 12.07
N ASN A 183 -2.97 14.54 10.77
CA ASN A 183 -4.10 14.09 9.94
C ASN A 183 -4.31 12.56 10.01
N LEU A 184 -3.32 11.77 10.44
CA LEU A 184 -3.49 10.35 10.74
C LEU A 184 -4.61 10.10 11.77
N LYS A 185 -4.83 11.02 12.72
CA LYS A 185 -5.90 10.89 13.74
C LYS A 185 -7.30 10.79 13.15
N ASN A 186 -7.47 11.26 11.91
CA ASN A 186 -8.73 11.23 11.17
C ASN A 186 -8.85 10.02 10.23
N LEU A 187 -7.86 9.14 10.21
CA LEU A 187 -7.91 7.89 9.47
C LEU A 187 -8.66 6.84 10.29
N GLN A 188 -9.56 6.14 9.61
CA GLN A 188 -10.14 4.89 10.07
C GLN A 188 -9.80 3.79 9.06
N ILE A 189 -9.35 2.63 9.53
CA ILE A 189 -9.23 1.44 8.68
C ILE A 189 -10.42 0.53 8.98
N SER A 190 -11.29 0.33 7.99
CA SER A 190 -12.58 -0.31 8.18
C SER A 190 -12.86 -1.43 7.19
N LYS A 191 -13.51 -2.48 7.67
CA LYS A 191 -14.04 -3.58 6.83
C LYS A 191 -15.51 -3.38 6.53
N THR A 192 -16.27 -2.98 7.54
CA THR A 192 -17.73 -2.91 7.45
C THR A 192 -18.27 -1.61 8.02
N THR A 193 -19.43 -1.20 7.54
CA THR A 193 -20.29 -0.18 8.15
C THR A 193 -21.69 -0.76 8.26
N HIS A 194 -22.27 -0.76 9.47
CA HIS A 194 -23.60 -1.33 9.73
C HIS A 194 -23.77 -2.73 9.13
N SER A 195 -22.80 -3.62 9.38
CA SER A 195 -22.77 -5.00 8.86
C SER A 195 -22.62 -5.17 7.35
N ASN A 196 -22.47 -4.08 6.58
CA ASN A 196 -22.21 -4.12 5.14
C ASN A 196 -20.72 -3.92 4.85
N GLU A 197 -20.17 -4.69 3.92
CA GLU A 197 -18.81 -4.48 3.44
C GLU A 197 -18.68 -3.12 2.76
N ILE A 198 -17.65 -2.36 3.10
CA ILE A 198 -17.42 -1.05 2.51
C ILE A 198 -16.74 -1.23 1.15
N GLY A 199 -17.34 -0.65 0.11
CA GLY A 199 -16.82 -0.68 -1.25
C GLY A 199 -17.61 0.19 -2.21
N TRP A 200 -17.14 0.27 -3.46
CA TRP A 200 -17.79 1.04 -4.51
C TRP A 200 -19.07 0.39 -5.04
N THR A 201 -19.25 -0.92 -4.83
CA THR A 201 -20.33 -1.73 -5.42
C THR A 201 -21.70 -1.25 -4.99
N LEU A 202 -21.90 -0.94 -3.71
CA LEU A 202 -23.16 -0.41 -3.19
C LEU A 202 -23.48 0.97 -3.80
N GLY A 203 -22.50 1.88 -3.85
CA GLY A 203 -22.68 3.19 -4.47
C GLY A 203 -22.99 3.10 -5.96
N TYR A 204 -22.34 2.16 -6.66
CA TYR A 204 -22.62 1.89 -8.06
C TYR A 204 -24.06 1.40 -8.27
N MET A 205 -24.51 0.42 -7.49
CA MET A 205 -25.89 -0.09 -7.54
C MET A 205 -26.91 1.02 -7.29
N ILE A 206 -26.70 1.83 -6.25
CA ILE A 206 -27.56 2.98 -5.91
C ILE A 206 -27.66 3.96 -7.09
N ASN A 207 -26.54 4.24 -7.76
CA ASN A 207 -26.51 5.13 -8.91
C ASN A 207 -27.24 4.52 -10.13
N GLN A 208 -26.99 3.25 -10.46
CA GLN A 208 -27.62 2.59 -11.62
C GLN A 208 -29.13 2.41 -11.45
N THR A 209 -29.60 2.23 -10.22
CA THR A 209 -31.03 2.03 -9.92
C THR A 209 -31.80 3.33 -9.75
N ASN A 210 -31.16 4.50 -9.89
CA ASN A 210 -31.78 5.80 -9.64
C ASN A 210 -32.40 5.91 -8.23
N TYR A 211 -31.87 5.13 -7.27
CA TYR A 211 -32.45 5.01 -5.93
C TYR A 211 -32.30 6.29 -5.10
N LEU A 212 -31.28 7.11 -5.39
CA LEU A 212 -31.15 8.43 -4.79
C LEU A 212 -32.15 9.41 -5.40
N ASP A 213 -32.86 10.13 -4.54
CA ASP A 213 -33.63 11.32 -4.92
C ASP A 213 -32.71 12.27 -5.73
N PRO A 214 -33.15 12.77 -6.91
CA PRO A 214 -32.38 13.70 -7.73
C PRO A 214 -31.73 14.86 -6.96
N LYS A 215 -32.37 15.38 -5.90
CA LYS A 215 -31.81 16.48 -5.10
C LYS A 215 -30.58 16.09 -4.27
N HIS A 216 -30.39 14.80 -4.01
CA HIS A 216 -29.25 14.24 -3.28
C HIS A 216 -28.20 13.62 -4.21
N ARG A 217 -28.45 13.60 -5.52
CA ARG A 217 -27.46 13.10 -6.48
C ARG A 217 -26.34 14.13 -6.64
N PRO A 218 -25.09 13.69 -6.79
CA PRO A 218 -24.01 14.59 -7.20
C PRO A 218 -24.39 15.25 -8.53
N THR A 219 -24.62 16.56 -8.52
CA THR A 219 -25.02 17.33 -9.72
C THR A 219 -23.86 17.53 -10.70
N ARG A 220 -22.62 17.31 -10.24
CA ARG A 220 -21.42 17.32 -11.06
C ARG A 220 -20.33 16.45 -10.44
N LEU A 221 -19.41 15.97 -11.27
CA LEU A 221 -18.14 15.45 -10.79
C LEU A 221 -17.38 16.59 -10.10
N LEU A 222 -16.79 16.31 -8.94
CA LEU A 222 -15.88 17.25 -8.29
C LEU A 222 -14.66 17.41 -9.19
N THR A 223 -14.50 18.60 -9.75
CA THR A 223 -13.31 18.98 -10.52
C THR A 223 -12.31 19.68 -9.60
N LYS A 224 -11.07 19.89 -10.08
CA LYS A 224 -10.04 20.68 -9.37
C LYS A 224 -10.58 22.03 -8.86
N ARG A 225 -11.48 22.69 -9.60
CA ARG A 225 -12.11 23.96 -9.19
C ARG A 225 -13.05 23.84 -7.98
N GLY A 226 -13.55 22.63 -7.68
CA GLY A 226 -14.45 22.39 -6.55
C GLY A 226 -13.74 22.19 -5.21
N PHE A 227 -12.40 22.15 -5.20
CA PHE A 227 -11.57 22.03 -4.00
C PHE A 227 -10.84 23.33 -3.63
N HIS A 228 -11.01 24.39 -4.42
CA HIS A 228 -10.57 25.75 -4.12
C HIS A 228 -11.71 26.51 -3.46
#